data_AF-A0A3A8Q4C7-F1
#
_entry.id   AF-A0A3A8Q4C7-F1
#
_cell.length_a   1.000
_cell.length_b   1.000
_cell.length_c   1.000
_cell.angle_alpha   90.00
_cell.angle_beta   90.00
_cell.angle_gamma   90.00
#
_symmetry.space_group_name_H-M   'P 1'
#
loop_
_entity.id
_entity.type
_entity.pdbx_description
1 polymer ?
#
loop_
_entity_poly.entity_id
_entity_poly.type
_entity_poly.pdbx_seq_one_letter_code
_entity_poly.pdbx_strand_id
1 'polypeptide(L)'
;MYRLCLLGCVVFLAACGEKAPDEGAIRVSVKYGSFKPACVRVEVKDAQGHSGQTDIPASQFKNADKKEVLVAVRRQADWDTSLSVTVSSYKAAPGAGCEGPFVERHESEGPLAIVAKKFTPFNVMLKATDEDGDGYLAGVMWDEPADCQDSNPDVHPDIEESCDSRVDLNCNQRVGCQEAGCGGQTCNDGDACTTGDHCEGSGLEAQCLPSQTTKCTQPTGVCDAPQACNPNTGVCEATASTVGKSCDDGNLCTDTDTCGADGKCGGTARTCVTTGQCVENQGTCNPATGACVFTSRPNTTPCQDPLTCTTGDRCDGSGNCVGTPGTCVPQPCYRVKQQCTTSTECEYEVDLNGACTTSGGVPGVCLATAECSPFPYRPSNFDPGAIAAADIGELKTTANVEFDTTNSSWNPAGAVSTAATLKIVTLSQGNGNPPVLLIPVRTLELKGSLTITGPSPVILAVYGDATVNQSILATGSIVNPNAACGTSQGTAGTFGTSTGGGGGGGGNATAGGDGGKGYDNAQPQGGGGLLRPSGLEPLLGGCPGGNGGGTASNPAPGGKGGAGGGAFQLSVARTLTLSRT
;
A
#
# COMPACT_ATOMS: atom_id res chain seq x y z
N MET A 1 81.04 66.97 -36.22
CA MET A 1 81.64 67.02 -34.88
C MET A 1 81.28 68.36 -34.26
N TYR A 2 80.39 68.39 -33.28
CA TYR A 2 80.32 69.49 -32.31
C TYR A 2 80.92 68.94 -31.01
N ARG A 3 82.18 69.28 -30.75
CA ARG A 3 82.80 69.14 -29.44
C ARG A 3 82.47 70.44 -28.70
N LEU A 4 81.43 70.44 -27.88
CA LEU A 4 81.24 71.52 -26.92
C LEU A 4 82.15 71.24 -25.73
N CYS A 5 83.39 71.75 -25.80
CA CYS A 5 84.23 71.92 -24.62
C CYS A 5 83.69 73.10 -23.83
N LEU A 6 82.86 72.85 -22.82
CA LEU A 6 82.68 73.79 -21.72
C LEU A 6 83.41 73.21 -20.51
N LEU A 7 84.48 73.91 -20.11
CA LEU A 7 85.10 73.74 -18.80
C LEU A 7 83.96 73.83 -17.76
N GLY A 8 83.76 72.75 -16.99
CA GLY A 8 82.87 72.77 -15.82
C GLY A 8 81.52 72.07 -15.94
N CYS A 9 81.18 71.35 -17.03
CA CYS A 9 79.95 70.53 -17.12
C CYS A 9 80.23 69.04 -17.39
N VAL A 10 79.44 68.12 -16.81
CA VAL A 10 79.38 66.68 -17.15
C VAL A 10 79.33 66.57 -18.67
N VAL A 11 80.38 66.00 -19.29
CA VAL A 11 80.49 65.98 -20.75
C VAL A 11 79.68 64.80 -21.27
N PHE A 12 78.47 65.08 -21.75
CA PHE A 12 77.69 64.11 -22.50
C PHE A 12 78.20 64.07 -23.95
N LEU A 13 78.80 62.94 -24.34
CA LEU A 13 79.26 62.72 -25.72
C LEU A 13 78.28 61.78 -26.43
N ALA A 14 77.91 62.14 -27.66
CA ALA A 14 77.18 61.24 -28.56
C ALA A 14 78.11 60.08 -28.95
N ALA A 15 78.00 58.95 -28.24
CA ALA A 15 78.90 57.81 -28.37
C ALA A 15 78.49 56.90 -29.53
N CYS A 16 79.09 57.11 -30.70
CA CYS A 16 79.09 56.12 -31.78
C CYS A 16 80.47 55.45 -31.82
N GLY A 17 80.54 54.17 -31.46
CA GLY A 17 81.68 53.29 -31.80
C GLY A 17 83.04 53.60 -31.16
N GLU A 18 83.15 54.50 -30.18
CA GLU A 18 84.44 54.85 -29.57
C GLU A 18 84.86 53.90 -28.43
N LYS A 19 86.19 53.77 -28.27
CA LYS A 19 86.82 53.13 -27.11
C LYS A 19 86.46 53.91 -25.84
N ALA A 20 86.19 53.22 -24.74
CA ALA A 20 85.84 53.87 -23.48
C ALA A 20 86.94 54.85 -23.04
N PRO A 21 86.58 56.04 -22.54
CA PRO A 21 87.55 57.02 -22.06
C PRO A 21 88.36 56.44 -20.89
N ASP A 22 89.56 56.98 -20.66
CA ASP A 22 90.48 56.43 -19.64
C ASP A 22 89.85 56.43 -18.23
N GLU A 23 89.04 57.43 -17.91
CA GLU A 23 88.31 57.53 -16.63
C GLU A 23 87.06 56.63 -16.54
N GLY A 24 86.62 56.03 -17.65
CA GLY A 24 85.35 55.33 -17.75
C GLY A 24 84.15 56.25 -17.99
N ALA A 25 83.03 55.69 -18.43
CA ALA A 25 81.77 56.41 -18.64
C ALA A 25 80.57 55.46 -18.50
N ILE A 26 79.38 56.00 -18.20
CA ILE A 26 78.13 55.24 -18.31
C ILE A 26 77.64 55.36 -19.75
N ARG A 27 77.23 54.26 -20.37
CA ARG A 27 76.57 54.27 -21.68
C ARG A 27 75.08 54.05 -21.46
N VAL A 28 74.29 55.10 -21.67
CA VAL A 28 72.85 55.03 -21.65
C VAL A 28 72.36 54.70 -23.06
N SER A 29 71.66 53.58 -23.19
CA SER A 29 70.95 53.16 -24.41
C SER A 29 69.46 53.22 -24.14
N VAL A 30 68.74 54.03 -24.90
CA VAL A 30 67.29 54.17 -24.81
C VAL A 30 66.69 53.68 -26.12
N LYS A 31 65.99 52.55 -26.08
CA LYS A 31 65.26 52.00 -27.23
C LYS A 31 63.78 52.33 -27.13
N TYR A 32 63.12 52.57 -28.26
CA TYR A 32 61.69 52.88 -28.31
C TYR A 32 60.93 52.03 -29.34
N GLY A 33 59.63 51.86 -29.10
CA GLY A 33 58.72 51.00 -29.86
C GLY A 33 58.10 51.69 -31.07
N SER A 34 56.78 51.59 -31.23
CA SER A 34 56.01 52.33 -32.23
C SER A 34 56.00 53.83 -31.92
N PHE A 35 55.81 54.20 -30.65
CA PHE A 35 55.94 55.58 -30.20
C PHE A 35 57.39 56.09 -30.33
N LYS A 36 57.58 57.14 -31.13
CA LYS A 36 58.85 57.86 -31.26
C LYS A 36 58.82 59.11 -30.38
N PRO A 37 59.57 59.16 -29.26
CA PRO A 37 59.56 60.34 -28.40
C PRO A 37 60.14 61.55 -29.14
N ALA A 38 59.53 62.72 -28.96
CA ALA A 38 60.03 63.97 -29.52
C ALA A 38 61.32 64.43 -28.82
N CYS A 39 61.52 64.04 -27.56
CA CYS A 39 62.73 64.32 -26.80
C CYS A 39 63.02 63.21 -25.77
N VAL A 40 64.29 62.95 -25.51
CA VAL A 40 64.75 62.12 -24.38
C VAL A 40 65.67 62.96 -23.49
N ARG A 41 65.33 63.04 -22.20
CA ARG A 41 66.17 63.66 -21.17
C ARG A 41 66.93 62.58 -20.40
N VAL A 42 68.24 62.75 -20.27
CA VAL A 42 69.08 61.92 -19.41
C VAL A 42 69.61 62.78 -18.28
N GLU A 43 69.26 62.42 -17.05
CA GLU A 43 69.70 63.10 -15.83
C GLU A 43 70.58 62.17 -15.03
N VAL A 44 71.61 62.73 -14.41
CA VAL A 44 72.50 62.01 -13.52
C VAL A 44 72.70 62.76 -12.22
N LYS A 45 72.88 61.99 -11.13
CA LYS A 45 73.09 62.51 -9.79
C LYS A 45 74.09 61.65 -9.03
N ASP A 46 74.97 62.26 -8.25
CA ASP A 46 75.88 61.56 -7.34
C ASP A 46 75.37 61.56 -5.88
N ALA A 47 76.09 60.89 -4.97
CA ALA A 47 75.68 60.82 -3.56
C ALA A 47 75.92 62.13 -2.79
N GLN A 48 76.81 62.99 -3.31
CA GLN A 48 77.14 64.30 -2.74
C GLN A 48 76.14 65.40 -3.15
N GLY A 49 75.20 65.08 -4.04
CA GLY A 49 74.13 65.96 -4.49
C GLY A 49 74.44 66.74 -5.76
N HIS A 50 75.59 66.49 -6.40
CA HIS A 50 75.87 67.02 -7.73
C HIS A 50 74.91 66.40 -8.75
N SER A 51 74.43 67.21 -9.69
CA SER A 51 73.49 66.76 -10.71
C SER A 51 73.76 67.43 -12.05
N GLY A 52 73.37 66.74 -13.12
CA GLY A 52 73.61 67.16 -14.49
C GLY A 52 72.61 66.49 -15.40
N GLN A 53 72.22 67.19 -16.46
CA GLN A 53 71.22 66.71 -17.39
C GLN A 53 71.60 67.03 -18.83
N THR A 54 71.06 66.24 -19.75
CA THR A 54 71.10 66.55 -21.17
C THR A 54 69.77 66.20 -21.82
N ASP A 55 69.31 67.10 -22.67
CA ASP A 55 68.13 66.91 -23.50
C ASP A 55 68.54 66.55 -24.91
N ILE A 56 67.85 65.57 -25.48
CA ILE A 56 68.17 65.04 -26.79
C ILE A 56 66.87 65.07 -27.58
N PRO A 57 66.62 66.14 -28.36
CA PRO A 57 65.52 66.19 -29.29
C PRO A 57 65.61 65.08 -30.34
N ALA A 58 64.47 64.62 -30.86
CA ALA A 58 64.39 63.56 -31.85
C ALA A 58 65.18 63.87 -33.13
N SER A 59 65.36 65.16 -33.47
CA SER A 59 66.22 65.60 -34.59
C SER A 59 67.69 65.22 -34.41
N GLN A 60 68.13 64.92 -33.18
CA GLN A 60 69.48 64.53 -32.83
C GLN A 60 69.66 63.01 -32.65
N PHE A 61 68.63 62.20 -32.85
CA PHE A 61 68.70 60.74 -32.73
C PHE A 61 69.52 60.14 -33.87
N LYS A 62 70.79 59.82 -33.58
CA LYS A 62 71.74 59.34 -34.59
C LYS A 62 71.50 57.90 -35.06
N ASN A 63 70.80 57.07 -34.29
CA ASN A 63 70.45 55.69 -34.65
C ASN A 63 68.92 55.52 -34.80
N ALA A 64 68.26 56.49 -35.43
CA ALA A 64 66.81 56.46 -35.62
C ALA A 64 66.31 55.18 -36.32
N ASP A 65 67.08 54.65 -37.29
CA ASP A 65 66.76 53.39 -38.00
C ASP A 65 66.75 52.15 -37.08
N LYS A 66 67.47 52.21 -35.96
CA LYS A 66 67.50 51.16 -34.94
C LYS A 66 66.59 51.45 -33.75
N LYS A 67 65.81 52.54 -33.83
CA LYS A 67 64.96 53.08 -32.77
C LYS A 67 65.70 53.18 -31.43
N GLU A 68 66.94 53.70 -31.46
CA GLU A 68 67.83 53.75 -30.30
C GLU A 68 68.48 55.14 -30.15
N VAL A 69 68.54 55.64 -28.92
CA VAL A 69 69.28 56.85 -28.51
C VAL A 69 70.44 56.41 -27.63
N LEU A 70 71.67 56.79 -28.02
CA LEU A 70 72.88 56.45 -27.28
C LEU A 70 73.54 57.71 -26.71
N VAL A 71 73.82 57.67 -25.40
CA VAL A 71 74.44 58.76 -24.67
C VAL A 71 75.58 58.21 -23.81
N ALA A 72 76.77 58.79 -23.90
CA ALA A 72 77.81 58.53 -22.93
C ALA A 72 77.80 59.62 -21.86
N VAL A 73 77.65 59.22 -20.61
CA VAL A 73 77.77 60.08 -19.44
C VAL A 73 79.17 59.96 -18.87
N ARG A 74 79.93 61.05 -18.89
CA ARG A 74 81.24 61.14 -18.26
C ARG A 74 81.15 61.96 -16.98
N ARG A 75 81.58 61.39 -15.84
CA ARG A 75 81.67 62.13 -14.58
C ARG A 75 82.65 63.30 -14.68
N GLN A 76 82.43 64.33 -13.88
CA GLN A 76 83.44 65.35 -13.63
C GLN A 76 84.47 64.83 -12.63
N ALA A 77 85.63 65.50 -12.56
CA ALA A 77 86.73 65.04 -11.72
C ALA A 77 86.37 65.04 -10.22
N ASP A 78 85.55 66.00 -9.80
CA ASP A 78 85.07 66.29 -8.45
C ASP A 78 83.80 65.53 -8.03
N TRP A 79 83.20 64.75 -8.94
CA TRP A 79 82.03 63.91 -8.65
C TRP A 79 82.40 62.50 -8.20
N ASP A 80 81.49 61.82 -7.49
CA ASP A 80 81.66 60.42 -7.11
C ASP A 80 81.87 59.50 -8.32
N THR A 81 82.50 58.35 -8.08
CA THR A 81 82.71 57.31 -9.09
C THR A 81 81.48 56.45 -9.34
N SER A 82 80.32 56.76 -8.74
CA SER A 82 79.04 56.10 -9.00
C SER A 82 77.93 57.12 -9.16
N LEU A 83 77.11 57.00 -10.22
CA LEU A 83 76.04 57.94 -10.55
C LEU A 83 74.71 57.23 -10.70
N SER A 84 73.65 57.75 -10.10
CA SER A 84 72.28 57.36 -10.44
C SER A 84 71.88 58.02 -11.75
N VAL A 85 71.20 57.28 -12.63
CA VAL A 85 70.79 57.76 -13.95
C VAL A 85 69.27 57.68 -14.07
N THR A 86 68.67 58.75 -14.57
CA THR A 86 67.25 58.83 -14.90
C THR A 86 67.09 59.15 -16.38
N VAL A 87 66.22 58.40 -17.06
CA VAL A 87 65.84 58.63 -18.46
C VAL A 87 64.36 58.96 -18.48
N SER A 88 64.00 60.08 -19.10
CA SER A 88 62.59 60.46 -19.32
C SER A 88 62.34 60.74 -20.81
N SER A 89 61.20 60.30 -21.34
CA SER A 89 60.74 60.57 -22.71
C SER A 89 59.66 61.64 -22.73
N TYR A 90 59.52 62.40 -23.83
CA TYR A 90 58.56 63.52 -23.93
C TYR A 90 57.90 63.56 -25.32
N LYS A 91 56.62 63.99 -25.38
CA LYS A 91 55.88 64.24 -26.64
C LYS A 91 56.28 65.56 -27.33
N ALA A 92 56.93 66.49 -26.62
CA ALA A 92 57.31 67.81 -27.15
C ALA A 92 58.78 68.18 -26.93
N ALA A 93 59.37 68.89 -27.89
CA ALA A 93 60.76 69.33 -27.88
C ALA A 93 60.96 70.71 -28.55
N PRO A 94 60.48 71.81 -27.94
CA PRO A 94 60.64 73.13 -28.54
C PRO A 94 62.12 73.55 -28.49
N GLY A 95 62.75 73.58 -29.66
CA GLY A 95 64.16 73.93 -29.81
C GLY A 95 65.11 72.82 -29.37
N ALA A 96 65.88 73.05 -28.31
CA ALA A 96 66.92 72.14 -27.83
C ALA A 96 66.58 71.42 -26.51
N GLY A 97 65.43 71.73 -25.89
CA GLY A 97 65.01 71.16 -24.61
C GLY A 97 63.80 70.25 -24.74
N CYS A 98 63.64 69.33 -23.76
CA CYS A 98 62.43 68.56 -23.57
C CYS A 98 61.43 69.39 -22.74
N GLU A 99 60.18 69.53 -23.21
CA GLU A 99 59.15 70.32 -22.53
C GLU A 99 57.91 69.48 -22.24
N GLY A 100 57.22 69.87 -21.16
CA GLY A 100 55.95 69.33 -20.78
C GLY A 100 56.06 68.05 -19.98
N PRO A 101 54.98 67.27 -19.98
CA PRO A 101 54.93 65.95 -19.37
C PRO A 101 56.03 64.99 -19.79
N PHE A 102 56.60 64.23 -18.86
CA PHE A 102 57.32 63.02 -19.27
C PHE A 102 56.31 61.91 -19.57
N VAL A 103 56.46 61.27 -20.71
CA VAL A 103 55.66 60.12 -21.18
C VAL A 103 55.92 58.94 -20.26
N GLU A 104 57.20 58.58 -20.11
CA GLU A 104 57.64 57.59 -19.13
C GLU A 104 59.00 57.99 -18.53
N ARG A 105 59.30 57.46 -17.34
CA ARG A 105 60.56 57.69 -16.62
C ARG A 105 61.13 56.38 -16.12
N HIS A 106 62.42 56.17 -16.36
CA HIS A 106 63.17 55.00 -15.89
C HIS A 106 64.40 55.43 -15.11
N GLU A 107 64.56 54.88 -13.92
CA GLU A 107 65.70 55.15 -13.04
C GLU A 107 66.56 53.89 -12.91
N SER A 108 67.86 54.06 -12.73
CA SER A 108 68.75 52.95 -12.42
C SER A 108 68.43 52.38 -11.03
N GLU A 109 68.43 51.05 -10.88
CA GLU A 109 68.13 50.34 -9.60
C GLU A 109 69.11 50.68 -8.44
N GLY A 110 70.15 51.44 -8.73
CA GLY A 110 71.08 52.06 -7.79
C GLY A 110 72.14 52.89 -8.54
N PRO A 111 73.10 53.50 -7.82
CA PRO A 111 74.20 54.21 -8.45
C PRO A 111 75.06 53.28 -9.30
N LEU A 112 75.28 53.64 -10.56
CA LEU A 112 76.08 52.89 -11.51
C LEU A 112 77.55 53.25 -11.38
N ALA A 113 78.39 52.27 -11.05
CA ALA A 113 79.83 52.47 -10.89
C ALA A 113 80.52 52.77 -12.24
N ILE A 114 81.37 53.79 -12.27
CA ILE A 114 82.18 54.18 -13.43
C ILE A 114 83.54 53.49 -13.32
N VAL A 115 83.80 52.58 -14.26
CA VAL A 115 85.03 51.80 -14.28
C VAL A 115 85.97 52.32 -15.36
N ALA A 116 87.20 52.66 -14.96
CA ALA A 116 88.25 53.15 -15.87
C ALA A 116 88.38 52.28 -17.13
N LYS A 117 88.47 52.91 -18.31
CA LYS A 117 88.58 52.26 -19.62
C LYS A 117 87.43 51.31 -19.98
N LYS A 118 86.28 51.37 -19.30
CA LYS A 118 85.06 50.61 -19.62
C LYS A 118 83.84 51.51 -19.71
N PHE A 119 82.84 51.05 -20.46
CA PHE A 119 81.48 51.58 -20.40
C PHE A 119 80.65 50.73 -19.45
N THR A 120 80.03 51.37 -18.45
CA THR A 120 79.00 50.74 -17.63
C THR A 120 77.65 50.93 -18.35
N PRO A 121 76.96 49.86 -18.78
CA PRO A 121 75.73 50.00 -19.55
C PRO A 121 74.54 50.34 -18.66
N PHE A 122 73.67 51.22 -19.15
CA PHE A 122 72.31 51.43 -18.65
C PHE A 122 71.37 51.37 -19.85
N ASN A 123 70.59 50.29 -19.95
CA ASN A 123 69.72 50.05 -21.09
C ASN A 123 68.27 50.25 -20.65
N VAL A 124 67.57 51.15 -21.32
CA VAL A 124 66.16 51.49 -21.12
C VAL A 124 65.40 51.10 -22.37
N MET A 125 64.27 50.42 -22.19
CA MET A 125 63.31 50.14 -23.26
C MET A 125 62.04 50.90 -22.91
N LEU A 126 61.77 51.96 -23.66
CA LEU A 126 60.52 52.70 -23.60
C LEU A 126 59.37 51.77 -24.01
N LYS A 127 58.29 51.80 -23.23
CA LYS A 127 57.15 50.88 -23.29
C LYS A 127 55.90 51.52 -23.89
N ALA A 128 55.82 52.86 -23.93
CA ALA A 128 54.74 53.53 -24.63
C ALA A 128 54.69 53.11 -26.11
N THR A 129 53.49 52.86 -26.62
CA THR A 129 53.19 52.51 -28.01
C THR A 129 52.16 53.47 -28.60
N ASP A 130 52.16 53.55 -29.93
CA ASP A 130 51.26 54.34 -30.79
C ASP A 130 51.23 53.61 -32.14
N GLU A 131 50.55 52.46 -32.20
CA GLU A 131 50.60 51.59 -33.39
C GLU A 131 49.76 52.10 -34.57
N ASP A 132 48.62 52.75 -34.33
CA ASP A 132 47.76 53.34 -35.36
C ASP A 132 48.11 54.79 -35.73
N GLY A 133 48.90 55.49 -34.90
CA GLY A 133 49.39 56.83 -35.19
C GLY A 133 48.39 57.94 -34.92
N ASP A 134 47.34 57.69 -34.11
CA ASP A 134 46.33 58.68 -33.77
C ASP A 134 46.80 59.68 -32.68
N GLY A 135 47.93 59.39 -32.03
CA GLY A 135 48.58 60.23 -31.03
C GLY A 135 48.16 59.97 -29.57
N TYR A 136 47.21 59.06 -29.36
CA TYR A 136 46.92 58.45 -28.08
C TYR A 136 47.88 57.27 -27.86
N LEU A 137 48.30 57.04 -26.61
CA LEU A 137 49.37 56.08 -26.33
C LEU A 137 48.87 54.94 -25.47
N ALA A 138 49.33 53.73 -25.76
CA ALA A 138 49.09 52.54 -24.94
C ALA A 138 50.35 52.06 -24.17
N GLY A 139 50.15 51.10 -23.26
CA GLY A 139 51.23 50.32 -22.66
C GLY A 139 51.73 50.81 -21.31
N VAL A 140 52.06 52.10 -21.14
CA VAL A 140 52.35 52.77 -19.86
C VAL A 140 52.32 54.27 -20.09
N MET A 141 51.52 55.03 -19.34
CA MET A 141 51.62 56.49 -19.33
C MET A 141 51.23 57.10 -17.98
N TRP A 142 51.97 58.17 -17.64
CA TRP A 142 51.54 59.46 -17.07
C TRP A 142 50.01 59.68 -16.89
N ASP A 143 49.60 60.65 -16.05
CA ASP A 143 48.21 61.07 -15.69
C ASP A 143 47.17 61.30 -16.83
N GLU A 144 47.39 60.83 -18.06
CA GLU A 144 46.46 60.77 -19.18
C GLU A 144 45.89 59.35 -19.36
N PRO A 145 44.61 59.19 -19.76
CA PRO A 145 44.03 57.90 -20.09
C PRO A 145 44.78 57.20 -21.23
N ALA A 146 45.04 55.90 -21.07
CA ALA A 146 45.69 55.10 -22.10
C ALA A 146 44.68 54.70 -23.19
N ASP A 147 45.17 54.57 -24.42
CA ASP A 147 44.41 53.92 -25.48
C ASP A 147 44.28 52.41 -25.20
N CYS A 148 43.04 51.94 -25.17
CA CYS A 148 42.68 50.56 -24.92
C CYS A 148 42.79 49.66 -26.16
N GLN A 149 42.81 50.24 -27.37
CA GLN A 149 43.00 49.52 -28.63
C GLN A 149 43.93 50.27 -29.60
N ASP A 150 45.20 50.41 -29.22
CA ASP A 150 46.33 51.06 -29.94
C ASP A 150 46.52 50.74 -31.43
N SER A 151 45.79 49.75 -31.94
CA SER A 151 45.80 49.31 -33.35
C SER A 151 44.60 49.82 -34.16
N ASN A 152 43.68 50.55 -33.54
CA ASN A 152 42.41 50.99 -34.12
C ASN A 152 42.17 52.49 -33.87
N PRO A 153 42.32 53.35 -34.90
CA PRO A 153 42.25 54.79 -34.73
C PRO A 153 40.82 55.30 -34.45
N ASP A 154 39.80 54.43 -34.50
CA ASP A 154 38.42 54.76 -34.13
C ASP A 154 38.13 54.47 -32.65
N VAL A 155 39.13 54.06 -31.85
CA VAL A 155 39.00 53.77 -30.42
C VAL A 155 40.07 54.57 -29.68
N HIS A 156 39.67 55.67 -29.03
CA HIS A 156 40.57 56.49 -28.24
C HIS A 156 39.83 57.33 -27.18
N PRO A 157 40.50 57.75 -26.08
CA PRO A 157 39.85 58.36 -24.90
C PRO A 157 38.96 59.60 -25.09
N ASP A 158 39.06 60.30 -26.21
CA ASP A 158 38.34 61.56 -26.48
C ASP A 158 37.12 61.39 -27.42
N ILE A 159 36.68 60.16 -27.69
CA ILE A 159 35.48 59.90 -28.49
C ILE A 159 34.21 60.03 -27.65
N GLU A 160 33.19 60.69 -28.20
CA GLU A 160 31.81 60.62 -27.66
C GLU A 160 31.09 59.42 -28.25
N GLU A 161 30.54 58.58 -27.38
CA GLU A 161 29.86 57.36 -27.76
C GLU A 161 28.35 57.53 -27.83
N SER A 162 27.72 56.82 -28.76
CA SER A 162 26.27 56.75 -28.85
C SER A 162 25.69 55.93 -27.68
N CYS A 163 24.54 56.36 -27.15
CA CYS A 163 23.77 55.63 -26.14
C CYS A 163 23.26 54.24 -26.58
N ASP A 164 23.42 53.90 -27.87
CA ASP A 164 23.08 52.59 -28.44
C ASP A 164 24.33 51.79 -28.89
N SER A 165 25.54 52.29 -28.59
CA SER A 165 26.78 51.56 -28.90
C SER A 165 26.89 50.29 -28.04
N ARG A 166 27.42 49.22 -28.63
CA ARG A 166 27.79 47.98 -27.93
C ARG A 166 29.31 47.80 -27.78
N VAL A 167 30.08 48.79 -28.20
CA VAL A 167 31.54 48.78 -28.21
C VAL A 167 32.01 50.00 -27.43
N ASP A 168 32.99 49.82 -26.55
CA ASP A 168 33.68 50.88 -25.79
C ASP A 168 34.74 51.50 -26.71
N LEU A 169 34.43 52.68 -27.26
CA LEU A 169 35.27 53.44 -28.18
C LEU A 169 36.11 54.49 -27.47
N ASN A 170 35.79 54.89 -26.24
CA ASN A 170 36.51 55.95 -25.53
C ASN A 170 37.30 55.43 -24.31
N CYS A 171 37.45 54.11 -24.21
CA CYS A 171 38.26 53.44 -23.21
C CYS A 171 37.87 53.78 -21.76
N ASN A 172 36.63 54.20 -21.54
CA ASN A 172 36.11 54.56 -20.22
C ASN A 172 35.47 53.35 -19.49
N GLN A 173 35.46 52.17 -20.14
CA GLN A 173 34.87 50.90 -19.67
C GLN A 173 33.35 50.90 -19.58
N ARG A 174 32.68 51.76 -20.34
CA ARG A 174 31.24 51.88 -20.44
C ARG A 174 30.84 51.71 -21.91
N VAL A 175 29.59 51.29 -22.11
CA VAL A 175 28.99 51.15 -23.43
C VAL A 175 27.51 51.54 -23.39
N GLY A 176 27.03 52.14 -24.48
CA GLY A 176 25.61 52.39 -24.71
C GLY A 176 24.95 53.16 -23.56
N CYS A 177 23.93 52.57 -22.93
CA CYS A 177 23.20 53.22 -21.83
C CYS A 177 24.07 53.54 -20.60
N GLN A 178 25.25 52.93 -20.46
CA GLN A 178 26.16 53.18 -19.36
C GLN A 178 26.93 54.50 -19.51
N GLU A 179 26.87 55.11 -20.70
CA GLU A 179 27.45 56.42 -20.98
C GLU A 179 26.76 57.54 -20.20
N ALA A 180 27.54 58.57 -19.90
CA ALA A 180 27.01 59.76 -19.25
C ALA A 180 26.01 60.48 -20.17
N GLY A 181 24.86 60.89 -19.62
CA GLY A 181 23.83 61.62 -20.39
C GLY A 181 22.85 60.73 -21.16
N CYS A 182 22.99 59.39 -21.08
CA CYS A 182 22.10 58.47 -21.78
C CYS A 182 20.79 58.14 -21.06
N GLY A 183 20.59 58.57 -19.82
CA GLY A 183 19.33 58.32 -19.09
C GLY A 183 18.09 58.84 -19.85
N GLY A 184 17.20 57.93 -20.23
CA GLY A 184 15.99 58.21 -21.01
C GLY A 184 16.20 58.36 -22.53
N GLN A 185 17.42 58.21 -23.04
CA GLN A 185 17.69 58.20 -24.47
C GLN A 185 17.19 56.90 -25.12
N THR A 186 16.90 56.96 -26.41
CA THR A 186 16.55 55.78 -27.18
C THR A 186 17.76 54.87 -27.33
N CYS A 187 17.53 53.58 -27.19
CA CYS A 187 18.49 52.51 -27.47
C CYS A 187 17.74 51.39 -28.21
N ASN A 188 18.43 50.30 -28.54
CA ASN A 188 17.85 49.12 -29.15
C ASN A 188 18.41 47.87 -28.46
N ASP A 189 17.55 47.15 -27.74
CA ASP A 189 17.96 45.95 -27.01
C ASP A 189 18.25 44.75 -27.93
N GLY A 190 17.87 44.85 -29.20
CA GLY A 190 18.03 43.83 -30.23
C GLY A 190 16.85 42.87 -30.34
N ASP A 191 15.76 43.09 -29.58
CA ASP A 191 14.56 42.28 -29.59
C ASP A 191 13.47 42.93 -30.46
N ALA A 192 13.10 42.29 -31.57
CA ALA A 192 12.02 42.77 -32.44
C ALA A 192 10.61 42.66 -31.81
N CYS A 193 10.48 41.98 -30.67
CA CYS A 193 9.24 41.87 -29.91
C CYS A 193 9.02 43.03 -28.94
N THR A 194 10.04 43.87 -28.73
CA THR A 194 9.97 45.05 -27.90
C THR A 194 9.84 46.31 -28.75
N THR A 195 9.22 47.35 -28.18
CA THR A 195 9.16 48.67 -28.83
C THR A 195 9.33 49.77 -27.80
N GLY A 196 9.91 50.88 -28.24
CA GLY A 196 10.16 52.04 -27.40
C GLY A 196 11.28 51.79 -26.37
N ASP A 197 12.35 51.13 -26.79
CA ASP A 197 13.47 50.83 -25.91
C ASP A 197 14.20 52.12 -25.53
N HIS A 198 14.54 52.21 -24.25
CA HIS A 198 15.15 53.39 -23.68
C HIS A 198 16.13 53.00 -22.58
N CYS A 199 17.14 53.84 -22.40
CA CYS A 199 18.12 53.65 -21.36
C CYS A 199 17.52 54.00 -20.00
N GLU A 200 17.49 53.03 -19.10
CA GLU A 200 17.06 53.20 -17.72
C GLU A 200 18.23 52.91 -16.76
N GLY A 201 18.31 53.68 -15.68
CA GLY A 201 19.40 53.60 -14.70
C GLY A 201 20.53 54.60 -14.98
N SER A 202 21.65 54.40 -14.29
CA SER A 202 22.83 55.24 -14.41
C SER A 202 24.09 54.44 -14.10
N GLY A 203 25.23 54.85 -14.65
CA GLY A 203 26.49 54.17 -14.38
C GLY A 203 26.56 52.80 -15.06
N LEU A 204 27.35 51.88 -14.50
CA LEU A 204 27.53 50.53 -15.08
C LEU A 204 26.26 49.64 -14.98
N GLU A 205 25.27 50.07 -14.20
CA GLU A 205 24.01 49.34 -14.04
C GLU A 205 22.93 49.78 -15.05
N ALA A 206 23.19 50.84 -15.84
CA ALA A 206 22.24 51.31 -16.83
C ALA A 206 22.04 50.28 -17.95
N GLN A 207 20.79 50.03 -18.31
CA GLN A 207 20.39 49.01 -19.28
C GLN A 207 19.40 49.58 -20.29
N CYS A 208 19.42 49.02 -21.49
CA CYS A 208 18.40 49.27 -22.48
C CYS A 208 17.16 48.43 -22.16
N LEU A 209 16.07 49.08 -21.76
CA LEU A 209 14.84 48.41 -21.34
C LEU A 209 13.66 48.79 -22.25
N PRO A 210 12.77 47.83 -22.55
CA PRO A 210 11.66 48.06 -23.44
C PRO A 210 10.48 48.74 -22.74
N SER A 211 9.79 49.64 -23.44
CA SER A 211 8.56 50.26 -22.94
C SER A 211 7.33 49.36 -23.12
N GLN A 212 7.30 48.56 -24.19
CA GLN A 212 6.20 47.64 -24.48
C GLN A 212 6.71 46.32 -25.05
N THR A 213 6.05 45.24 -24.68
CA THR A 213 6.31 43.89 -25.21
C THR A 213 5.12 43.40 -26.04
N THR A 214 5.41 42.78 -27.18
CA THR A 214 4.40 42.21 -28.08
C THR A 214 3.74 41.00 -27.43
N LYS A 215 2.43 41.08 -27.21
CA LYS A 215 1.63 39.97 -26.66
C LYS A 215 0.94 39.18 -27.76
N CYS A 216 1.31 37.91 -27.89
CA CYS A 216 0.65 37.01 -28.83
C CYS A 216 -0.69 36.53 -28.30
N THR A 217 -1.71 36.59 -29.16
CA THR A 217 -3.03 36.03 -28.85
C THR A 217 -2.89 34.52 -28.69
N GLN A 218 -3.20 34.01 -27.49
CA GLN A 218 -3.15 32.58 -27.23
C GLN A 218 -4.41 31.90 -27.76
N PRO A 219 -4.28 30.79 -28.48
CA PRO A 219 -5.44 30.00 -28.87
C PRO A 219 -6.05 29.30 -27.66
N THR A 220 -7.35 29.03 -27.73
CA THR A 220 -8.13 28.46 -26.63
C THR A 220 -8.31 26.95 -26.72
N GLY A 221 -8.07 26.33 -27.88
CA GLY A 221 -8.21 24.89 -28.07
C GLY A 221 -7.04 24.12 -27.43
N VAL A 222 -7.34 22.98 -26.83
CA VAL A 222 -6.33 22.18 -26.11
C VAL A 222 -5.23 21.63 -27.04
N CYS A 223 -5.54 21.51 -28.32
CA CYS A 223 -4.67 21.03 -29.40
C CYS A 223 -4.04 22.15 -30.22
N ASP A 224 -4.32 23.41 -29.91
CA ASP A 224 -3.68 24.53 -30.59
C ASP A 224 -2.30 24.80 -29.97
N ALA A 225 -1.30 25.01 -30.83
CA ALA A 225 0.05 25.32 -30.38
C ALA A 225 0.10 26.71 -29.71
N PRO A 226 0.72 26.84 -28.51
CA PRO A 226 0.93 28.13 -27.88
C PRO A 226 1.76 29.03 -28.80
N GLN A 227 1.44 30.32 -28.80
CA GLN A 227 2.09 31.31 -29.65
C GLN A 227 3.04 32.17 -28.82
N ALA A 228 4.25 32.41 -29.29
CA ALA A 228 5.12 33.43 -28.69
C ALA A 228 5.72 34.31 -29.78
N CYS A 229 6.10 35.53 -29.40
CA CYS A 229 6.73 36.44 -30.33
C CYS A 229 8.19 36.00 -30.54
N ASN A 230 8.61 35.90 -31.79
CA ASN A 230 9.98 35.56 -32.15
C ASN A 230 10.86 36.82 -32.06
N PRO A 231 11.89 36.87 -31.20
CA PRO A 231 12.67 38.07 -30.93
C PRO A 231 13.49 38.58 -32.12
N ASN A 232 13.64 37.78 -33.18
CA ASN A 232 14.33 38.23 -34.40
C ASN A 232 13.39 38.80 -35.45
N THR A 233 12.11 38.39 -35.46
CA THR A 233 11.14 38.74 -36.52
C THR A 233 10.00 39.63 -36.04
N GLY A 234 9.72 39.67 -34.73
CA GLY A 234 8.58 40.39 -34.15
C GLY A 234 7.22 39.73 -34.44
N VAL A 235 7.21 38.52 -35.03
CA VAL A 235 5.99 37.80 -35.41
C VAL A 235 5.64 36.75 -34.37
N CYS A 236 4.34 36.61 -34.09
CA CYS A 236 3.82 35.54 -33.25
C CYS A 236 3.82 34.20 -34.00
N GLU A 237 4.57 33.24 -33.48
CA GLU A 237 4.76 31.93 -34.10
C GLU A 237 4.49 30.80 -33.07
N ALA A 238 4.13 29.62 -33.57
CA ALA A 238 3.92 28.44 -32.75
C ALA A 238 5.23 27.97 -32.11
N THR A 239 5.27 27.83 -30.79
CA THR A 239 6.51 27.50 -30.05
C THR A 239 6.66 26.02 -29.72
N ALA A 240 5.57 25.25 -29.76
CA ALA A 240 5.61 23.82 -29.45
C ALA A 240 4.54 23.05 -30.22
N SER A 241 4.90 21.85 -30.70
CA SER A 241 3.94 20.90 -31.23
C SER A 241 3.04 20.36 -30.11
N THR A 242 1.75 20.30 -30.38
CA THR A 242 0.76 19.67 -29.51
C THR A 242 0.49 18.22 -29.88
N VAL A 243 1.12 17.70 -30.95
CA VAL A 243 0.89 16.32 -31.41
C VAL A 243 1.18 15.31 -30.30
N GLY A 244 0.21 14.44 -30.03
CA GLY A 244 0.31 13.45 -28.95
C GLY A 244 -0.05 13.96 -27.55
N LYS A 245 -0.31 15.26 -27.38
CA LYS A 245 -0.85 15.80 -26.13
C LYS A 245 -2.24 15.21 -25.88
N SER A 246 -2.49 14.78 -24.64
CA SER A 246 -3.81 14.27 -24.23
C SER A 246 -4.89 15.35 -24.39
N CYS A 247 -6.02 14.95 -24.94
CA CYS A 247 -7.20 15.77 -25.12
C CYS A 247 -8.46 14.90 -24.94
N ASP A 248 -9.65 15.48 -25.09
CA ASP A 248 -10.93 14.76 -25.07
C ASP A 248 -11.71 15.22 -26.31
N ASP A 249 -12.06 14.27 -27.20
CA ASP A 249 -12.78 14.57 -28.44
C ASP A 249 -14.32 14.54 -28.24
N GLY A 250 -14.78 14.26 -27.02
CA GLY A 250 -16.18 14.15 -26.63
C GLY A 250 -16.86 12.86 -27.08
N ASN A 251 -16.13 11.91 -27.69
CA ASN A 251 -16.65 10.63 -28.14
C ASN A 251 -16.32 9.54 -27.12
N LEU A 252 -17.32 9.04 -26.40
CA LEU A 252 -17.13 7.97 -25.40
C LEU A 252 -16.78 6.60 -26.02
N CYS A 253 -16.66 6.53 -27.35
CA CYS A 253 -16.26 5.36 -28.12
C CYS A 253 -14.86 5.44 -28.70
N THR A 254 -14.05 6.41 -28.27
CA THR A 254 -12.62 6.46 -28.58
C THR A 254 -11.80 6.23 -27.32
N ASP A 255 -10.68 5.53 -27.48
CA ASP A 255 -9.68 5.33 -26.45
C ASP A 255 -8.43 6.15 -26.80
N THR A 256 -7.79 6.70 -25.77
CA THR A 256 -6.48 7.38 -25.89
C THR A 256 -6.51 8.59 -26.82
N ASP A 257 -7.45 9.51 -26.55
CA ASP A 257 -7.60 10.76 -27.29
C ASP A 257 -6.33 11.61 -27.22
N THR A 258 -5.79 11.93 -28.39
CA THR A 258 -4.61 12.77 -28.53
C THR A 258 -4.76 13.76 -29.67
N CYS A 259 -4.07 14.89 -29.53
CA CYS A 259 -4.05 15.90 -30.58
C CYS A 259 -3.30 15.37 -31.82
N GLY A 260 -3.97 15.39 -32.97
CA GLY A 260 -3.42 15.04 -34.27
C GLY A 260 -2.54 16.15 -34.86
N ALA A 261 -1.83 15.81 -35.94
CA ALA A 261 -1.04 16.79 -36.72
C ALA A 261 -1.91 17.85 -37.41
N ASP A 262 -3.22 17.61 -37.54
CA ASP A 262 -4.22 18.54 -38.07
C ASP A 262 -4.81 19.48 -37.00
N GLY A 263 -4.30 19.43 -35.76
CA GLY A 263 -4.76 20.25 -34.64
C GLY A 263 -6.10 19.82 -34.04
N LYS A 264 -6.64 18.66 -34.44
CA LYS A 264 -7.89 18.12 -33.88
C LYS A 264 -7.60 17.11 -32.79
N CYS A 265 -8.50 17.03 -31.82
CA CYS A 265 -8.51 15.93 -30.87
C CYS A 265 -9.20 14.72 -31.50
N GLY A 266 -8.62 13.53 -31.33
CA GLY A 266 -9.26 12.28 -31.70
C GLY A 266 -8.56 11.08 -31.07
N GLY A 267 -9.30 9.99 -30.87
CA GLY A 267 -8.75 8.73 -30.36
C GLY A 267 -8.96 7.54 -31.27
N THR A 268 -8.54 6.37 -30.78
CA THR A 268 -8.72 5.10 -31.49
C THR A 268 -10.12 4.57 -31.21
N ALA A 269 -10.89 4.27 -32.26
CA ALA A 269 -12.24 3.72 -32.09
C ALA A 269 -12.20 2.40 -31.32
N ARG A 270 -12.92 2.35 -30.19
CA ARG A 270 -13.00 1.15 -29.35
C ARG A 270 -13.83 0.08 -30.04
N THR A 271 -13.45 -1.18 -29.85
CA THR A 271 -14.17 -2.33 -30.41
C THR A 271 -15.19 -2.88 -29.41
N CYS A 272 -16.41 -3.15 -29.89
CA CYS A 272 -17.45 -3.79 -29.11
C CYS A 272 -17.54 -5.27 -29.47
N VAL A 273 -16.98 -6.11 -28.60
CA VAL A 273 -17.06 -7.57 -28.72
C VAL A 273 -17.68 -8.18 -27.47
N THR A 274 -18.42 -9.26 -27.63
CA THR A 274 -19.09 -9.97 -26.53
C THR A 274 -18.98 -11.48 -26.70
N THR A 275 -19.00 -12.20 -25.58
CA THR A 275 -19.10 -13.66 -25.51
C THR A 275 -20.54 -14.13 -25.27
N GLY A 276 -21.51 -13.19 -25.23
CA GLY A 276 -22.92 -13.50 -25.06
C GLY A 276 -23.43 -14.42 -26.17
N GLN A 277 -24.05 -15.54 -25.79
CA GLN A 277 -24.47 -16.57 -26.74
C GLN A 277 -25.68 -16.15 -27.59
N CYS A 278 -26.48 -15.20 -27.09
CA CYS A 278 -27.75 -14.78 -27.67
C CYS A 278 -27.74 -13.40 -28.32
N VAL A 279 -26.56 -12.82 -28.48
CA VAL A 279 -26.34 -11.58 -29.21
C VAL A 279 -25.25 -11.81 -30.25
N GLU A 280 -25.18 -10.95 -31.27
CA GLU A 280 -24.07 -11.00 -32.22
C GLU A 280 -22.75 -10.67 -31.56
N ASN A 281 -21.68 -11.34 -32.00
CA ASN A 281 -20.36 -11.25 -31.36
C ASN A 281 -19.73 -9.87 -31.52
N GLN A 282 -20.15 -9.12 -32.56
CA GLN A 282 -19.72 -7.76 -32.85
C GLN A 282 -20.88 -6.79 -32.64
N GLY A 283 -20.60 -5.69 -31.93
CA GLY A 283 -21.57 -4.63 -31.66
C GLY A 283 -21.10 -3.27 -32.20
N THR A 284 -21.94 -2.27 -32.03
CA THR A 284 -21.62 -0.87 -32.32
C THR A 284 -21.60 -0.09 -31.02
N CYS A 285 -20.57 0.74 -30.83
CA CYS A 285 -20.49 1.62 -29.67
C CYS A 285 -21.32 2.90 -29.91
N ASN A 286 -22.13 3.31 -28.93
CA ASN A 286 -22.86 4.57 -28.98
C ASN A 286 -21.96 5.74 -28.52
N PRO A 287 -21.60 6.70 -29.40
CA PRO A 287 -20.64 7.75 -29.09
C PRO A 287 -21.08 8.69 -27.96
N ALA A 288 -22.38 8.81 -27.70
CA ALA A 288 -22.92 9.67 -26.65
C ALA A 288 -22.97 9.02 -25.26
N THR A 289 -22.99 7.68 -25.18
CA THR A 289 -23.12 6.95 -23.90
C THR A 289 -21.94 6.02 -23.59
N GLY A 290 -21.10 5.73 -24.59
CA GLY A 290 -20.01 4.75 -24.48
C GLY A 290 -20.48 3.30 -24.39
N ALA A 291 -21.79 3.04 -24.50
CA ALA A 291 -22.35 1.69 -24.36
C ALA A 291 -22.24 0.92 -25.68
N CYS A 292 -21.81 -0.34 -25.59
CA CYS A 292 -21.85 -1.29 -26.71
C CYS A 292 -23.27 -1.82 -26.90
N VAL A 293 -23.80 -1.68 -28.11
CA VAL A 293 -25.10 -2.22 -28.53
C VAL A 293 -24.86 -3.43 -29.44
N PHE A 294 -25.50 -4.54 -29.13
CA PHE A 294 -25.41 -5.79 -29.88
C PHE A 294 -26.78 -6.20 -30.42
N THR A 295 -26.83 -6.73 -31.63
CA THR A 295 -28.06 -7.27 -32.22
C THR A 295 -28.41 -8.60 -31.58
N SER A 296 -29.67 -8.79 -31.17
CA SER A 296 -30.13 -10.06 -30.59
C SER A 296 -30.24 -11.15 -31.65
N ARG A 297 -29.84 -12.37 -31.30
CA ARG A 297 -29.99 -13.56 -32.16
C ARG A 297 -31.44 -14.07 -32.13
N PRO A 298 -31.89 -14.79 -33.18
CA PRO A 298 -33.23 -15.35 -33.23
C PRO A 298 -33.56 -16.25 -32.04
N ASN A 299 -34.83 -16.31 -31.67
CA ASN A 299 -35.31 -17.10 -30.52
C ASN A 299 -35.20 -18.63 -30.69
N THR A 300 -34.69 -19.09 -31.83
CA THR A 300 -34.42 -20.50 -32.11
C THR A 300 -32.97 -20.89 -31.86
N THR A 301 -32.08 -19.92 -31.67
CA THR A 301 -30.64 -20.14 -31.50
C THR A 301 -30.39 -20.92 -30.20
N PRO A 302 -29.74 -22.09 -30.26
CA PRO A 302 -29.35 -22.83 -29.07
C PRO A 302 -28.37 -22.01 -28.24
N CYS A 303 -28.56 -22.05 -26.93
CA CYS A 303 -27.65 -21.48 -25.95
C CYS A 303 -27.66 -22.39 -24.72
N GLN A 304 -26.94 -22.03 -23.67
CA GLN A 304 -26.96 -22.71 -22.38
C GLN A 304 -27.16 -21.66 -21.31
N ASP A 305 -28.28 -21.73 -20.60
CA ASP A 305 -28.52 -20.88 -19.44
C ASP A 305 -27.78 -21.50 -18.22
N PRO A 306 -27.57 -20.74 -17.15
CA PRO A 306 -26.83 -21.24 -15.98
C PRO A 306 -27.67 -22.15 -15.07
N LEU A 307 -28.94 -22.40 -15.38
CA LEU A 307 -29.86 -23.18 -14.57
C LEU A 307 -29.79 -24.66 -14.99
N THR A 308 -29.70 -25.53 -14.01
CA THR A 308 -29.66 -26.98 -14.21
C THR A 308 -31.05 -27.60 -14.21
N CYS A 309 -32.04 -26.93 -13.63
CA CYS A 309 -33.43 -27.36 -13.64
C CYS A 309 -34.18 -27.06 -14.95
N THR A 310 -33.59 -26.28 -15.85
CA THR A 310 -34.16 -25.96 -17.16
C THR A 310 -33.63 -26.93 -18.22
N THR A 311 -34.39 -27.08 -19.30
CA THR A 311 -33.96 -27.86 -20.46
C THR A 311 -34.35 -27.17 -21.77
N GLY A 312 -33.62 -27.50 -22.84
CA GLY A 312 -33.94 -27.02 -24.19
C GLY A 312 -33.66 -25.53 -24.39
N ASP A 313 -32.58 -25.04 -23.80
CA ASP A 313 -32.19 -23.63 -23.73
C ASP A 313 -32.01 -22.99 -25.11
N ARG A 314 -32.69 -21.86 -25.29
CA ARG A 314 -32.69 -21.08 -26.52
C ARG A 314 -32.69 -19.61 -26.21
N CYS A 315 -32.23 -18.82 -27.17
CA CYS A 315 -32.35 -17.38 -27.06
C CYS A 315 -33.82 -16.96 -27.05
N ASP A 316 -34.15 -15.85 -26.39
CA ASP A 316 -35.51 -15.31 -26.33
C ASP A 316 -35.82 -14.31 -27.46
N GLY A 317 -34.83 -13.99 -28.31
CA GLY A 317 -34.92 -12.94 -29.33
C GLY A 317 -34.67 -11.52 -28.81
N SER A 318 -34.48 -11.36 -27.50
CA SER A 318 -34.14 -10.10 -26.81
C SER A 318 -32.73 -10.11 -26.21
N GLY A 319 -31.94 -11.13 -26.53
CA GLY A 319 -30.53 -11.23 -26.14
C GLY A 319 -30.26 -12.11 -24.93
N ASN A 320 -31.29 -12.72 -24.33
CA ASN A 320 -31.13 -13.60 -23.18
C ASN A 320 -31.22 -15.06 -23.59
N CYS A 321 -30.46 -15.91 -22.88
CA CYS A 321 -30.62 -17.35 -22.97
C CYS A 321 -31.62 -17.82 -21.92
N VAL A 322 -32.67 -18.52 -22.33
CA VAL A 322 -33.72 -19.03 -21.46
C VAL A 322 -34.04 -20.49 -21.77
N GLY A 323 -34.16 -21.32 -20.74
CA GLY A 323 -34.63 -22.70 -20.85
C GLY A 323 -36.08 -22.89 -20.43
N THR A 324 -36.61 -24.09 -20.68
CA THR A 324 -37.94 -24.49 -20.24
C THR A 324 -37.85 -25.06 -18.81
N PRO A 325 -38.53 -24.48 -17.81
CA PRO A 325 -38.44 -24.94 -16.43
C PRO A 325 -38.96 -26.37 -16.25
N GLY A 326 -38.15 -27.21 -15.60
CA GLY A 326 -38.54 -28.55 -15.18
C GLY A 326 -39.25 -28.58 -13.82
N THR A 327 -39.58 -29.78 -13.38
CA THR A 327 -40.18 -30.03 -12.05
C THR A 327 -39.09 -30.33 -11.02
N CYS A 328 -39.10 -29.63 -9.88
CA CYS A 328 -38.17 -29.92 -8.78
C CYS A 328 -38.62 -31.19 -8.03
N VAL A 329 -37.76 -32.21 -7.98
CA VAL A 329 -38.01 -33.46 -7.27
C VAL A 329 -37.13 -33.51 -6.02
N PRO A 330 -37.70 -33.31 -4.81
CA PRO A 330 -36.92 -33.33 -3.59
C PRO A 330 -36.44 -34.74 -3.23
N GLN A 331 -35.29 -34.82 -2.58
CA GLN A 331 -34.82 -36.04 -1.92
C GLN A 331 -35.67 -36.34 -0.66
N PRO A 332 -35.65 -37.58 -0.12
CA PRO A 332 -36.28 -37.87 1.16
C PRO A 332 -35.85 -36.87 2.25
N CYS A 333 -36.80 -36.43 3.07
CA CYS A 333 -36.60 -35.40 4.09
C CYS A 333 -36.26 -33.99 3.60
N TYR A 334 -36.44 -33.74 2.31
CA TYR A 334 -36.48 -32.40 1.76
C TYR A 334 -37.87 -32.10 1.19
N ARG A 335 -38.24 -30.82 1.20
CA ARG A 335 -39.35 -30.28 0.43
C ARG A 335 -38.85 -29.17 -0.48
N VAL A 336 -39.64 -28.86 -1.50
CA VAL A 336 -39.30 -27.76 -2.41
C VAL A 336 -39.51 -26.43 -1.69
N LYS A 337 -38.43 -25.66 -1.54
CA LYS A 337 -38.44 -24.29 -1.04
C LYS A 337 -38.69 -23.31 -2.19
N GLN A 338 -38.08 -23.57 -3.35
CA GLN A 338 -38.21 -22.75 -4.54
C GLN A 338 -38.37 -23.63 -5.78
N GLN A 339 -39.36 -23.29 -6.60
CA GLN A 339 -39.60 -23.96 -7.88
C GLN A 339 -38.67 -23.42 -8.97
N CYS A 340 -38.37 -24.29 -9.94
CA CYS A 340 -37.67 -23.88 -11.15
C CYS A 340 -38.53 -22.88 -11.94
N THR A 341 -37.91 -21.81 -12.41
CA THR A 341 -38.51 -20.87 -13.36
C THR A 341 -37.50 -20.54 -14.45
N THR A 342 -37.87 -19.70 -15.42
CA THR A 342 -36.96 -19.27 -16.49
C THR A 342 -35.78 -18.43 -15.97
N SER A 343 -35.79 -18.04 -14.70
CA SER A 343 -34.74 -17.23 -14.07
C SER A 343 -34.31 -17.75 -12.70
N THR A 344 -34.81 -18.90 -12.25
CA THR A 344 -34.51 -19.41 -10.90
C THR A 344 -34.33 -20.92 -10.87
N GLU A 345 -33.35 -21.35 -10.08
CA GLU A 345 -33.02 -22.76 -9.84
C GLU A 345 -33.97 -23.41 -8.82
N CYS A 346 -34.01 -24.75 -8.80
CA CYS A 346 -34.66 -25.49 -7.73
C CYS A 346 -33.92 -25.30 -6.39
N GLU A 347 -34.64 -24.90 -5.34
CA GLU A 347 -34.11 -24.86 -3.97
C GLU A 347 -34.89 -25.81 -3.07
N TYR A 348 -34.18 -26.50 -2.18
CA TYR A 348 -34.74 -27.47 -1.25
C TYR A 348 -34.45 -27.08 0.19
N GLU A 349 -35.35 -27.42 1.10
CA GLU A 349 -35.15 -27.26 2.53
C GLU A 349 -35.59 -28.52 3.28
N VAL A 350 -35.07 -28.71 4.49
CA VAL A 350 -35.39 -29.86 5.32
C VAL A 350 -36.88 -29.84 5.67
N ASP A 351 -37.58 -30.92 5.36
CA ASP A 351 -38.97 -31.09 5.74
C ASP A 351 -39.08 -31.54 7.20
N LEU A 352 -38.71 -30.68 8.14
CA LEU A 352 -38.65 -31.01 9.57
C LEU A 352 -40.02 -31.53 10.06
N ASN A 353 -40.01 -32.70 10.69
CA ASN A 353 -41.19 -33.47 11.10
C ASN A 353 -42.05 -34.02 9.95
N GLY A 354 -41.61 -33.86 8.71
CA GLY A 354 -42.19 -34.48 7.52
C GLY A 354 -42.17 -36.00 7.64
N ALA A 355 -43.20 -36.65 7.12
CA ALA A 355 -43.30 -38.10 7.14
C ALA A 355 -42.25 -38.72 6.22
N CYS A 356 -41.59 -39.76 6.70
CA CYS A 356 -40.60 -40.51 5.92
C CYS A 356 -40.63 -41.99 6.27
N THR A 357 -39.92 -42.80 5.48
CA THR A 357 -39.71 -44.22 5.76
C THR A 357 -38.22 -44.46 5.87
N THR A 358 -37.77 -45.07 6.98
CA THR A 358 -36.36 -45.39 7.15
C THR A 358 -35.90 -46.45 6.14
N SER A 359 -34.60 -46.62 5.97
CA SER A 359 -34.04 -47.70 5.13
C SER A 359 -34.51 -49.09 5.58
N GLY A 360 -34.83 -49.27 6.86
CA GLY A 360 -35.40 -50.50 7.43
C GLY A 360 -36.92 -50.66 7.22
N GLY A 361 -37.58 -49.78 6.47
CA GLY A 361 -39.02 -49.85 6.19
C GLY A 361 -39.91 -49.38 7.35
N VAL A 362 -39.34 -48.73 8.37
CA VAL A 362 -40.09 -48.24 9.54
C VAL A 362 -40.58 -46.81 9.24
N PRO A 363 -41.88 -46.51 9.41
CA PRO A 363 -42.37 -45.14 9.33
C PRO A 363 -41.69 -44.26 10.36
N GLY A 364 -41.31 -43.05 9.96
CA GLY A 364 -40.60 -42.11 10.81
C GLY A 364 -40.89 -40.67 10.43
N VAL A 365 -40.08 -39.78 11.00
CA VAL A 365 -40.12 -38.35 10.77
C VAL A 365 -38.74 -37.82 10.46
N CYS A 366 -38.70 -36.78 9.65
CA CYS A 366 -37.47 -36.12 9.25
C CYS A 366 -36.95 -35.22 10.37
N LEU A 367 -35.70 -35.46 10.76
CA LEU A 367 -34.99 -34.66 11.74
C LEU A 367 -34.37 -33.42 11.10
N ALA A 368 -33.89 -32.49 11.93
CA ALA A 368 -33.18 -31.30 11.46
C ALA A 368 -31.89 -31.62 10.69
N THR A 369 -31.33 -32.83 10.86
CA THR A 369 -30.17 -33.36 10.13
C THR A 369 -30.51 -33.87 8.73
N ALA A 370 -31.77 -33.75 8.28
CA ALA A 370 -32.32 -34.37 7.07
C ALA A 370 -32.30 -35.91 7.08
N GLU A 371 -32.14 -36.51 8.25
CA GLU A 371 -32.23 -37.96 8.43
C GLU A 371 -33.67 -38.37 8.76
N CYS A 372 -34.09 -39.50 8.19
CA CYS A 372 -35.35 -40.12 8.58
C CYS A 372 -35.15 -40.99 9.82
N SER A 373 -35.85 -40.69 10.91
CA SER A 373 -35.78 -41.42 12.17
C SER A 373 -37.16 -41.94 12.60
N PRO A 374 -37.28 -43.16 13.16
CA PRO A 374 -38.56 -43.65 13.66
C PRO A 374 -39.10 -42.80 14.83
N PHE A 375 -38.23 -42.11 15.57
CA PHE A 375 -38.61 -41.21 16.66
C PHE A 375 -38.21 -39.76 16.35
N PRO A 376 -39.04 -38.75 16.71
CA PRO A 376 -38.69 -37.32 16.56
C PRO A 376 -37.58 -36.85 17.51
N TYR A 377 -37.11 -37.73 18.40
CA TYR A 377 -36.06 -37.47 19.38
C TYR A 377 -35.22 -38.74 19.54
N ARG A 378 -34.04 -38.61 20.16
CA ARG A 378 -33.20 -39.77 20.50
C ARG A 378 -33.57 -40.30 21.89
N PRO A 379 -34.15 -41.51 22.03
CA PRO A 379 -34.38 -42.13 23.33
C PRO A 379 -33.06 -42.38 24.08
N SER A 380 -33.08 -42.30 25.42
CA SER A 380 -31.85 -42.34 26.21
C SER A 380 -31.18 -43.71 26.28
N ASN A 381 -31.95 -44.81 26.28
CA ASN A 381 -31.43 -46.15 26.60
C ASN A 381 -31.42 -47.13 25.41
N PHE A 382 -31.79 -46.68 24.20
CA PHE A 382 -31.75 -47.52 23.00
C PHE A 382 -31.65 -46.68 21.74
N ASP A 383 -31.09 -47.27 20.67
CA ASP A 383 -31.13 -46.70 19.32
C ASP A 383 -32.40 -47.18 18.59
N PRO A 384 -33.35 -46.29 18.28
CA PRO A 384 -34.57 -46.67 17.57
C PRO A 384 -34.32 -47.09 16.11
N GLY A 385 -33.20 -46.65 15.50
CA GLY A 385 -32.85 -47.05 14.13
C GLY A 385 -32.33 -48.48 14.04
N ALA A 386 -31.87 -49.06 15.15
CA ALA A 386 -31.31 -50.41 15.20
C ALA A 386 -32.37 -51.53 15.27
N ILE A 387 -33.65 -51.18 15.49
CA ILE A 387 -34.73 -52.16 15.62
C ILE A 387 -35.35 -52.43 14.24
N ALA A 388 -35.31 -53.69 13.81
CA ALA A 388 -35.90 -54.10 12.55
C ALA A 388 -37.43 -54.03 12.60
N ALA A 389 -38.07 -53.66 11.48
CA ALA A 389 -39.53 -53.57 11.38
C ALA A 389 -40.26 -54.88 11.77
N ALA A 390 -39.62 -56.04 11.54
CA ALA A 390 -40.14 -57.36 11.88
C ALA A 390 -40.14 -57.66 13.40
N ASP A 391 -39.30 -56.98 14.19
CA ASP A 391 -39.24 -57.15 15.63
C ASP A 391 -40.27 -56.28 16.38
N ILE A 392 -40.95 -55.37 15.67
CA ILE A 392 -41.94 -54.44 16.25
C ILE A 392 -43.32 -55.13 16.31
N GLY A 393 -43.67 -55.61 17.51
CA GLY A 393 -44.93 -56.30 17.79
C GLY A 393 -46.07 -55.39 18.24
N GLU A 394 -47.06 -55.96 18.92
CA GLU A 394 -48.14 -55.24 19.60
C GLU A 394 -48.25 -55.70 21.05
N LEU A 395 -48.42 -54.79 22.02
CA LEU A 395 -48.70 -55.13 23.41
C LEU A 395 -50.15 -54.77 23.74
N LYS A 396 -51.02 -55.78 23.73
CA LYS A 396 -52.44 -55.67 24.07
C LYS A 396 -52.76 -56.60 25.23
N THR A 397 -53.20 -56.04 26.36
CA THR A 397 -53.61 -56.83 27.53
C THR A 397 -55.14 -56.93 27.62
N THR A 398 -55.65 -58.01 28.22
CA THR A 398 -57.09 -58.24 28.44
C THR A 398 -57.49 -58.19 29.91
N ALA A 399 -56.52 -58.20 30.82
CA ALA A 399 -56.70 -58.17 32.27
C ALA A 399 -55.42 -57.63 32.94
N ASN A 400 -55.41 -57.61 34.28
CA ASN A 400 -54.19 -57.38 35.05
C ASN A 400 -53.17 -58.47 34.71
N VAL A 401 -51.93 -58.07 34.45
CA VAL A 401 -50.86 -58.99 34.05
C VAL A 401 -49.55 -58.62 34.71
N GLU A 402 -48.80 -59.64 35.10
CA GLU A 402 -47.43 -59.53 35.58
C GLU A 402 -46.46 -59.98 34.47
N PHE A 403 -45.43 -59.18 34.21
CA PHE A 403 -44.29 -59.54 33.38
C PHE A 403 -43.08 -59.81 34.28
N ASP A 404 -42.71 -61.09 34.40
CA ASP A 404 -41.53 -61.52 35.16
C ASP A 404 -40.29 -61.41 34.26
N THR A 405 -39.43 -60.46 34.61
CA THR A 405 -38.22 -60.12 33.89
C THR A 405 -37.08 -61.13 34.09
N THR A 406 -37.23 -62.07 35.03
CA THR A 406 -36.26 -63.16 35.26
C THR A 406 -36.26 -64.14 34.10
N ASN A 407 -37.45 -64.50 33.62
CA ASN A 407 -37.67 -65.52 32.59
C ASN A 407 -38.45 -64.99 31.39
N SER A 408 -38.74 -63.68 31.35
CA SER A 408 -39.50 -63.03 30.28
C SER A 408 -40.89 -63.63 30.07
N SER A 409 -41.55 -64.01 31.17
CA SER A 409 -42.87 -64.65 31.13
C SER A 409 -43.99 -63.71 31.54
N TRP A 410 -45.19 -63.99 31.03
CA TRP A 410 -46.41 -63.24 31.36
C TRP A 410 -47.31 -64.09 32.26
N ASN A 411 -47.84 -63.51 33.32
CA ASN A 411 -48.73 -64.17 34.26
C ASN A 411 -50.03 -63.35 34.49
N PRO A 412 -51.22 -63.88 34.17
CA PRO A 412 -51.44 -65.17 33.51
C PRO A 412 -51.02 -65.12 32.03
N ALA A 413 -50.50 -66.23 31.50
CA ALA A 413 -49.95 -66.29 30.14
C ALA A 413 -50.94 -65.86 29.03
N GLY A 414 -52.24 -66.05 29.26
CA GLY A 414 -53.31 -65.66 28.33
C GLY A 414 -53.76 -64.20 28.42
N ALA A 415 -53.24 -63.40 29.37
CA ALA A 415 -53.65 -62.00 29.51
C ALA A 415 -53.06 -61.08 28.43
N VAL A 416 -52.05 -61.53 27.67
CA VAL A 416 -51.48 -60.79 26.54
C VAL A 416 -51.87 -61.49 25.24
N SER A 417 -52.91 -60.99 24.57
CA SER A 417 -53.45 -61.62 23.36
C SER A 417 -52.47 -61.63 22.18
N THR A 418 -51.47 -60.77 22.22
CA THR A 418 -50.48 -60.55 21.16
C THR A 418 -49.08 -61.04 21.53
N ALA A 419 -48.93 -61.86 22.58
CA ALA A 419 -47.63 -62.28 23.12
C ALA A 419 -46.70 -62.89 22.07
N ALA A 420 -47.23 -63.63 21.10
CA ALA A 420 -46.46 -64.25 20.01
C ALA A 420 -45.82 -63.25 19.05
N THR A 421 -46.29 -62.00 19.01
CA THR A 421 -45.73 -60.92 18.17
C THR A 421 -44.62 -60.15 18.85
N LEU A 422 -44.45 -60.32 20.17
CA LEU A 422 -43.51 -59.53 20.96
C LEU A 422 -42.10 -60.10 20.84
N LYS A 423 -41.15 -59.22 20.52
CA LYS A 423 -39.73 -59.49 20.68
C LYS A 423 -39.23 -58.83 21.95
N ILE A 424 -38.46 -59.55 22.75
CA ILE A 424 -37.77 -58.99 23.92
C ILE A 424 -36.30 -58.91 23.56
N VAL A 425 -35.79 -57.68 23.49
CA VAL A 425 -34.41 -57.36 23.16
C VAL A 425 -33.67 -57.02 24.44
N THR A 426 -32.67 -57.82 24.78
CA THR A 426 -31.86 -57.62 25.99
C THR A 426 -30.72 -56.66 25.69
N LEU A 427 -30.69 -55.51 26.36
CA LEU A 427 -29.66 -54.47 26.21
C LEU A 427 -28.73 -54.48 27.43
N SER A 428 -27.41 -54.53 27.18
CA SER A 428 -26.41 -54.43 28.25
C SER A 428 -26.26 -52.99 28.74
N GLN A 429 -26.22 -52.80 30.06
CA GLN A 429 -25.99 -51.49 30.70
C GLN A 429 -24.56 -51.29 31.21
N GLY A 430 -23.66 -52.26 30.97
CA GLY A 430 -22.29 -52.24 31.47
C GLY A 430 -22.17 -52.29 33.01
N ASN A 431 -20.94 -52.31 33.51
CA ASN A 431 -20.60 -52.15 34.94
C ASN A 431 -21.33 -53.09 35.93
N GLY A 432 -21.72 -54.29 35.48
CA GLY A 432 -22.44 -55.26 36.30
C GLY A 432 -23.90 -54.89 36.63
N ASN A 433 -24.44 -53.83 36.01
CA ASN A 433 -25.86 -53.48 36.11
C ASN A 433 -26.72 -54.57 35.43
N PRO A 434 -27.97 -54.78 35.88
CA PRO A 434 -28.87 -55.72 35.22
C PRO A 434 -29.10 -55.24 33.78
N PRO A 435 -29.26 -56.16 32.81
CA PRO A 435 -29.64 -55.75 31.46
C PRO A 435 -31.03 -55.11 31.46
N VAL A 436 -31.32 -54.27 30.49
CA VAL A 436 -32.67 -53.76 30.24
C VAL A 436 -33.37 -54.67 29.24
N LEU A 437 -34.64 -54.97 29.47
CA LEU A 437 -35.49 -55.66 28.51
C LEU A 437 -36.26 -54.62 27.69
N LEU A 438 -35.85 -54.42 26.45
CA LEU A 438 -36.53 -53.56 25.49
C LEU A 438 -37.63 -54.37 24.76
N ILE A 439 -38.85 -53.86 24.77
CA ILE A 439 -39.99 -54.43 24.06
C ILE A 439 -40.47 -53.39 23.03
N PRO A 440 -40.07 -53.52 21.75
CA PRO A 440 -40.53 -52.66 20.69
C PRO A 440 -41.94 -53.04 20.23
N VAL A 441 -42.85 -52.07 20.21
CA VAL A 441 -44.25 -52.27 19.80
C VAL A 441 -44.75 -51.15 18.92
N ARG A 442 -45.72 -51.42 18.05
CA ARG A 442 -46.43 -50.37 17.27
C ARG A 442 -47.64 -49.82 18.02
N THR A 443 -48.20 -50.61 18.92
CA THR A 443 -49.39 -50.28 19.70
C THR A 443 -49.20 -50.75 21.14
N LEU A 444 -49.49 -49.87 22.09
CA LEU A 444 -49.57 -50.17 23.52
C LEU A 444 -50.99 -49.89 24.02
N GLU A 445 -51.72 -50.95 24.36
CA GLU A 445 -53.09 -50.89 24.90
C GLU A 445 -53.21 -51.77 26.14
N LEU A 446 -53.55 -51.17 27.27
CA LEU A 446 -53.70 -51.86 28.55
C LEU A 446 -55.19 -51.94 28.95
N LYS A 447 -55.74 -53.15 29.11
CA LYS A 447 -57.10 -53.35 29.68
C LYS A 447 -57.09 -53.80 31.15
N GLY A 448 -55.93 -53.69 31.79
CA GLY A 448 -55.71 -53.90 33.22
C GLY A 448 -54.32 -53.40 33.61
N SER A 449 -53.99 -53.43 34.90
CA SER A 449 -52.69 -52.98 35.39
C SER A 449 -51.56 -53.89 34.90
N LEU A 450 -50.44 -53.29 34.49
CA LEU A 450 -49.22 -54.00 34.15
C LEU A 450 -48.24 -53.94 35.32
N THR A 451 -47.95 -55.09 35.92
CA THR A 451 -46.90 -55.22 36.94
C THR A 451 -45.65 -55.80 36.29
N ILE A 452 -44.49 -55.19 36.50
CA ILE A 452 -43.19 -55.65 36.02
C ILE A 452 -42.39 -56.04 37.25
N THR A 453 -41.98 -57.31 37.32
CA THR A 453 -41.30 -57.88 38.49
C THR A 453 -39.97 -58.51 38.09
N GLY A 454 -39.00 -58.50 39.01
CA GLY A 454 -37.71 -59.18 38.83
C GLY A 454 -36.52 -58.23 38.73
N PRO A 455 -35.36 -58.74 38.28
CA PRO A 455 -34.08 -58.03 38.40
C PRO A 455 -33.86 -56.97 37.31
N SER A 456 -34.56 -57.05 36.18
CA SER A 456 -34.26 -56.25 34.99
C SER A 456 -35.30 -55.15 34.77
N PRO A 457 -34.88 -53.89 34.57
CA PRO A 457 -35.76 -52.82 34.10
C PRO A 457 -36.34 -53.14 32.71
N VAL A 458 -37.45 -52.47 32.36
CA VAL A 458 -38.12 -52.64 31.06
C VAL A 458 -38.24 -51.29 30.35
N ILE A 459 -37.96 -51.29 29.04
CA ILE A 459 -38.31 -50.20 28.13
C ILE A 459 -39.44 -50.67 27.22
N LEU A 460 -40.55 -49.93 27.18
CA LEU A 460 -41.53 -50.04 26.09
C LEU A 460 -41.21 -48.97 25.05
N ALA A 461 -40.73 -49.42 23.89
CA ALA A 461 -40.44 -48.56 22.74
C ALA A 461 -41.60 -48.61 21.75
N VAL A 462 -42.46 -47.61 21.79
CA VAL A 462 -43.67 -47.54 20.98
C VAL A 462 -43.39 -46.78 19.68
N TYR A 463 -43.26 -47.50 18.56
CA TYR A 463 -43.06 -46.99 17.20
C TYR A 463 -44.34 -46.44 16.55
N GLY A 464 -45.42 -46.33 17.33
CA GLY A 464 -46.69 -45.76 16.93
C GLY A 464 -47.30 -44.93 18.06
N ASP A 465 -48.61 -45.02 18.22
CA ASP A 465 -49.34 -44.35 19.30
C ASP A 465 -49.43 -45.25 20.54
N ALA A 466 -49.41 -44.63 21.72
CA ALA A 466 -49.52 -45.30 23.01
C ALA A 466 -50.71 -44.72 23.80
N THR A 467 -51.55 -45.60 24.34
CA THR A 467 -52.60 -45.20 25.29
C THR A 467 -52.34 -45.88 26.63
N VAL A 468 -52.02 -45.09 27.65
CA VAL A 468 -51.81 -45.58 29.02
C VAL A 468 -52.95 -45.05 29.90
N ASN A 469 -53.92 -45.92 30.08
CA ASN A 469 -55.14 -45.72 30.87
C ASN A 469 -55.19 -46.64 32.11
N GLN A 470 -54.10 -47.34 32.40
CA GLN A 470 -53.99 -48.27 33.52
C GLN A 470 -52.67 -48.04 34.24
N SER A 471 -52.58 -48.46 35.51
CA SER A 471 -51.34 -48.36 36.27
C SER A 471 -50.27 -49.32 35.73
N ILE A 472 -49.05 -48.81 35.58
CA ILE A 472 -47.84 -49.60 35.33
C ILE A 472 -46.99 -49.53 36.59
N LEU A 473 -46.71 -50.68 37.20
CA LEU A 473 -45.88 -50.79 38.40
C LEU A 473 -44.63 -51.59 38.06
N ALA A 474 -43.44 -51.04 38.30
CA ALA A 474 -42.19 -51.78 38.23
C ALA A 474 -41.63 -51.98 39.64
N THR A 475 -41.33 -53.22 40.02
CA THR A 475 -40.80 -53.58 41.34
C THR A 475 -39.71 -54.64 41.24
N GLY A 476 -38.70 -54.54 42.10
CA GLY A 476 -37.76 -55.64 42.30
C GLY A 476 -38.42 -56.84 42.97
N SER A 477 -37.79 -58.00 42.86
CA SER A 477 -38.23 -59.25 43.48
C SER A 477 -37.20 -59.77 44.47
N ILE A 478 -37.66 -60.23 45.63
CA ILE A 478 -36.83 -60.88 46.65
C ILE A 478 -36.33 -62.25 46.17
N VAL A 479 -37.15 -62.97 45.38
CA VAL A 479 -36.84 -64.32 44.92
C VAL A 479 -35.72 -64.32 43.89
N ASN A 480 -35.69 -63.30 43.02
CA ASN A 480 -34.70 -63.13 41.96
C ASN A 480 -34.15 -61.69 41.98
N PRO A 481 -33.27 -61.35 42.94
CA PRO A 481 -32.85 -59.99 43.18
C PRO A 481 -31.83 -59.52 42.14
N ASN A 482 -31.83 -58.22 41.86
CA ASN A 482 -30.69 -57.57 41.20
C ASN A 482 -29.50 -57.47 42.17
N ALA A 483 -28.45 -58.24 41.90
CA ALA A 483 -27.23 -58.25 42.69
C ALA A 483 -26.49 -56.89 42.71
N ALA A 484 -26.68 -56.04 41.70
CA ALA A 484 -26.05 -54.72 41.60
C ALA A 484 -26.64 -53.66 42.55
N CYS A 485 -27.64 -54.02 43.37
CA CYS A 485 -28.33 -53.06 44.22
C CYS A 485 -27.58 -52.69 45.50
N GLY A 486 -26.63 -53.49 45.99
CA GLY A 486 -25.84 -53.15 47.18
C GLY A 486 -26.69 -52.67 48.37
N THR A 487 -26.39 -51.47 48.88
CA THR A 487 -27.12 -50.84 50.01
C THR A 487 -28.50 -50.29 49.66
N SER A 488 -28.89 -50.33 48.38
CA SER A 488 -30.24 -49.99 47.93
C SER A 488 -31.22 -51.15 48.07
N GLN A 489 -30.77 -52.32 48.48
CA GLN A 489 -31.68 -53.39 48.88
C GLN A 489 -32.31 -53.06 50.23
N GLY A 490 -33.60 -53.37 50.40
CA GLY A 490 -34.23 -53.27 51.70
C GLY A 490 -33.65 -54.31 52.67
N THR A 491 -33.44 -53.94 53.93
CA THR A 491 -32.91 -54.91 54.91
C THR A 491 -34.04 -55.77 55.49
N ALA A 492 -33.71 -57.00 55.90
CA ALA A 492 -34.68 -57.92 56.44
C ALA A 492 -35.18 -57.44 57.82
N GLY A 493 -36.48 -57.63 58.09
CA GLY A 493 -37.02 -57.51 59.44
C GLY A 493 -36.57 -58.69 60.31
N THR A 494 -36.48 -58.50 61.62
CA THR A 494 -36.11 -59.59 62.54
C THR A 494 -37.33 -60.34 63.07
N PHE A 495 -37.11 -61.58 63.49
CA PHE A 495 -38.14 -62.43 64.10
C PHE A 495 -37.87 -62.64 65.59
N GLY A 496 -38.90 -62.44 66.41
CA GLY A 496 -38.84 -62.65 67.86
C GLY A 496 -39.42 -64.00 68.30
N THR A 497 -40.01 -64.04 69.50
CA THR A 497 -40.61 -65.26 70.06
C THR A 497 -41.97 -65.61 69.45
N SER A 498 -42.75 -64.60 69.01
CA SER A 498 -44.13 -64.79 68.51
C SER A 498 -44.56 -63.82 67.41
N THR A 499 -43.76 -62.79 67.08
CA THR A 499 -44.07 -61.84 66.00
C THR A 499 -42.80 -61.41 65.25
N GLY A 500 -42.94 -61.08 63.97
CA GLY A 500 -41.84 -60.62 63.11
C GLY A 500 -42.05 -59.20 62.58
N GLY A 501 -40.96 -58.42 62.50
CA GLY A 501 -40.97 -57.11 61.84
C GLY A 501 -41.08 -57.23 60.31
N GLY A 502 -41.65 -56.24 59.66
CA GLY A 502 -41.68 -56.16 58.19
C GLY A 502 -40.30 -55.86 57.60
N GLY A 503 -40.04 -56.33 56.38
CA GLY A 503 -38.84 -55.98 55.64
C GLY A 503 -38.90 -54.56 55.08
N GLY A 504 -37.75 -53.89 54.97
CA GLY A 504 -37.67 -52.56 54.37
C GLY A 504 -37.86 -52.60 52.85
N GLY A 505 -38.32 -51.51 52.24
CA GLY A 505 -38.47 -51.40 50.79
C GLY A 505 -37.12 -51.27 50.07
N GLY A 506 -37.05 -51.73 48.82
CA GLY A 506 -35.90 -51.50 47.96
C GLY A 506 -35.84 -50.04 47.51
N GLY A 507 -34.67 -49.43 47.59
CA GLY A 507 -34.39 -48.08 47.11
C GLY A 507 -34.12 -48.02 45.61
N ASN A 508 -34.49 -46.90 45.00
CA ASN A 508 -34.11 -46.52 43.64
C ASN A 508 -33.98 -45.00 43.56
N ALA A 509 -34.67 -44.30 42.64
CA ALA A 509 -34.67 -42.83 42.59
C ALA A 509 -35.12 -42.17 43.91
N THR A 510 -35.87 -42.89 44.73
CA THR A 510 -36.17 -42.56 46.13
C THR A 510 -35.64 -43.65 47.05
N ALA A 511 -35.35 -43.30 48.30
CA ALA A 511 -35.06 -44.32 49.32
C ALA A 511 -36.29 -45.22 49.51
N GLY A 512 -36.05 -46.49 49.84
CA GLY A 512 -37.10 -47.39 50.27
C GLY A 512 -37.72 -46.93 51.58
N GLY A 513 -38.98 -47.27 51.82
CA GLY A 513 -39.60 -47.08 53.13
C GLY A 513 -39.12 -48.12 54.13
N ASP A 514 -39.05 -47.77 55.41
CA ASP A 514 -38.83 -48.77 56.46
C ASP A 514 -40.03 -49.74 56.54
N GLY A 515 -39.75 -50.97 56.95
CA GLY A 515 -40.77 -51.96 57.25
C GLY A 515 -41.61 -51.58 58.47
N GLY A 516 -42.73 -52.27 58.67
CA GLY A 516 -43.53 -52.12 59.90
C GLY A 516 -42.86 -52.78 61.11
N LYS A 517 -42.95 -52.18 62.30
CA LYS A 517 -42.51 -52.83 63.54
C LYS A 517 -43.40 -54.03 63.90
N GLY A 518 -42.81 -55.03 64.54
CA GLY A 518 -43.57 -56.12 65.16
C GLY A 518 -44.39 -55.63 66.36
N TYR A 519 -45.40 -56.42 66.76
CA TYR A 519 -46.34 -56.08 67.85
C TYR A 519 -45.64 -55.73 69.17
N ASP A 520 -44.54 -56.41 69.50
CA ASP A 520 -43.87 -56.26 70.79
C ASP A 520 -42.79 -55.17 70.83
N ASN A 521 -42.67 -54.29 69.82
CA ASN A 521 -41.69 -53.17 69.69
C ASN A 521 -40.19 -53.49 69.89
N ALA A 522 -39.85 -54.69 70.37
CA ALA A 522 -38.52 -55.23 70.60
C ALA A 522 -37.95 -55.91 69.36
N GLN A 523 -38.73 -56.00 68.27
CA GLN A 523 -38.31 -56.58 66.99
C GLN A 523 -38.07 -55.47 65.96
N PRO A 524 -36.80 -55.19 65.59
CA PRO A 524 -36.50 -54.18 64.59
C PRO A 524 -37.16 -54.46 63.23
N GLN A 525 -37.77 -53.41 62.69
CA GLN A 525 -38.19 -53.35 61.29
C GLN A 525 -36.96 -53.38 60.38
N GLY A 526 -37.13 -53.93 59.18
CA GLY A 526 -36.14 -53.76 58.12
C GLY A 526 -36.04 -52.28 57.71
N GLY A 527 -34.83 -51.78 57.55
CA GLY A 527 -34.56 -50.43 57.06
C GLY A 527 -34.73 -50.35 55.55
N GLY A 528 -35.25 -49.22 55.08
CA GLY A 528 -35.37 -48.92 53.66
C GLY A 528 -34.01 -48.88 52.96
N GLY A 529 -33.93 -49.41 51.75
CA GLY A 529 -32.74 -49.33 50.92
C GLY A 529 -32.42 -47.88 50.54
N LEU A 530 -31.13 -47.54 50.48
CA LEU A 530 -30.69 -46.19 50.10
C LEU A 530 -31.07 -45.85 48.66
N LEU A 531 -31.30 -44.56 48.39
CA LEU A 531 -31.55 -44.06 47.05
C LEU A 531 -30.33 -44.25 46.13
N ARG A 532 -30.58 -44.41 44.84
CA ARG A 532 -29.61 -44.55 43.76
C ARG A 532 -29.65 -43.30 42.86
N PRO A 533 -28.60 -43.06 42.05
CA PRO A 533 -28.64 -42.04 41.01
C PRO A 533 -29.87 -42.21 40.11
N SER A 534 -30.61 -41.14 39.90
CA SER A 534 -31.85 -41.10 39.09
C SER A 534 -31.61 -40.66 37.64
N GLY A 535 -30.39 -40.87 37.13
CA GLY A 535 -30.05 -40.61 35.73
C GLY A 535 -30.91 -41.46 34.78
N LEU A 536 -31.09 -40.97 33.55
CA LEU A 536 -31.81 -41.74 32.54
C LEU A 536 -31.00 -42.95 32.05
N GLU A 537 -29.68 -42.87 32.06
CA GLU A 537 -28.76 -43.94 31.67
C GLU A 537 -27.64 -44.11 32.73
N PRO A 538 -27.38 -45.34 33.21
CA PRO A 538 -28.17 -46.54 32.99
C PRO A 538 -29.54 -46.46 33.68
N LEU A 539 -30.57 -47.10 33.10
CA LEU A 539 -31.87 -47.30 33.74
C LEU A 539 -31.70 -48.32 34.87
N LEU A 540 -31.59 -47.86 36.12
CA LEU A 540 -31.35 -48.74 37.27
C LEU A 540 -32.65 -49.20 37.90
N GLY A 541 -32.79 -50.49 38.21
CA GLY A 541 -34.00 -51.03 38.86
C GLY A 541 -33.79 -52.47 39.35
N GLY A 542 -34.88 -53.12 39.77
CA GLY A 542 -34.89 -54.52 40.20
C GLY A 542 -34.36 -54.77 41.61
N CYS A 543 -34.23 -53.71 42.43
CA CYS A 543 -33.71 -53.85 43.79
C CYS A 543 -34.74 -54.52 44.69
N PRO A 544 -34.41 -55.66 45.32
CA PRO A 544 -35.34 -56.34 46.22
C PRO A 544 -35.63 -55.48 47.45
N GLY A 545 -36.84 -55.62 47.99
CA GLY A 545 -37.09 -55.28 49.39
C GLY A 545 -36.46 -56.32 50.32
N GLY A 546 -36.54 -56.06 51.61
CA GLY A 546 -36.11 -56.99 52.64
C GLY A 546 -37.14 -58.10 52.88
N ASN A 547 -36.66 -59.28 53.27
CA ASN A 547 -37.52 -60.31 53.82
C ASN A 547 -38.22 -59.80 55.09
N GLY A 548 -39.46 -60.22 55.31
CA GLY A 548 -40.09 -60.06 56.61
C GLY A 548 -39.47 -61.02 57.63
N GLY A 549 -39.56 -60.67 58.91
CA GLY A 549 -39.05 -61.51 59.99
C GLY A 549 -39.91 -62.77 60.15
N GLY A 550 -39.28 -63.94 60.03
CA GLY A 550 -39.87 -65.26 60.33
C GLY A 550 -39.48 -66.31 59.29
N THR A 551 -39.44 -67.58 59.69
CA THR A 551 -39.27 -68.71 58.77
C THR A 551 -40.63 -69.38 58.52
N ALA A 552 -40.77 -70.06 57.38
CA ALA A 552 -41.97 -70.85 57.04
C ALA A 552 -42.28 -71.99 58.03
N SER A 553 -41.40 -72.23 59.00
CA SER A 553 -41.48 -73.32 59.99
C SER A 553 -42.10 -72.92 61.33
N ASN A 554 -42.59 -71.69 61.49
CA ASN A 554 -43.18 -71.21 62.75
C ASN A 554 -44.69 -70.89 62.59
N PRO A 555 -45.59 -71.27 63.52
CA PRO A 555 -47.04 -71.06 63.38
C PRO A 555 -47.50 -69.60 63.52
N ALA A 556 -46.63 -68.71 63.97
CA ALA A 556 -46.95 -67.31 64.17
C ALA A 556 -46.88 -66.50 62.86
N PRO A 557 -47.72 -65.47 62.66
CA PRO A 557 -47.65 -64.64 61.46
C PRO A 557 -46.29 -63.93 61.36
N GLY A 558 -45.46 -64.35 60.39
CA GLY A 558 -44.23 -63.64 60.04
C GLY A 558 -44.53 -62.24 59.50
N GLY A 559 -43.55 -61.35 59.57
CA GLY A 559 -43.63 -60.04 58.94
C GLY A 559 -43.76 -60.16 57.42
N LYS A 560 -44.41 -59.19 56.77
CA LYS A 560 -44.43 -59.11 55.30
C LYS A 560 -43.07 -58.61 54.79
N GLY A 561 -42.65 -59.12 53.62
CA GLY A 561 -41.50 -58.56 52.91
C GLY A 561 -41.79 -57.14 52.41
N GLY A 562 -40.73 -56.34 52.28
CA GLY A 562 -40.81 -55.01 51.68
C GLY A 562 -40.97 -55.09 50.16
N ALA A 563 -41.64 -54.10 49.57
CA ALA A 563 -41.70 -53.95 48.12
C ALA A 563 -40.32 -53.65 47.53
N GLY A 564 -40.04 -54.09 46.31
CA GLY A 564 -38.79 -53.78 45.63
C GLY A 564 -38.81 -52.41 44.94
N GLY A 565 -37.62 -51.88 44.65
CA GLY A 565 -37.43 -50.71 43.80
C GLY A 565 -37.28 -51.12 42.35
N GLY A 566 -38.21 -50.72 41.47
CA GLY A 566 -38.14 -50.98 40.03
C GLY A 566 -37.84 -49.72 39.20
N ALA A 567 -37.66 -49.91 37.89
CA ALA A 567 -37.57 -48.83 36.92
C ALA A 567 -38.21 -49.24 35.60
N PHE A 568 -38.77 -48.25 34.91
CA PHE A 568 -39.52 -48.41 33.69
C PHE A 568 -39.34 -47.16 32.82
N GLN A 569 -39.14 -47.37 31.52
CA GLN A 569 -39.14 -46.29 30.53
C GLN A 569 -40.23 -46.56 29.49
N LEU A 570 -41.02 -45.53 29.21
CA LEU A 570 -41.91 -45.48 28.06
C LEU A 570 -41.37 -44.47 27.07
N SER A 571 -41.11 -44.88 25.83
CA SER A 571 -40.72 -44.00 24.74
C SER A 571 -41.72 -44.16 23.61
N VAL A 572 -42.27 -43.05 23.11
CA VAL A 572 -43.35 -43.06 22.12
C VAL A 572 -42.96 -42.19 20.94
N ALA A 573 -42.96 -42.80 19.76
CA ALA A 573 -42.59 -42.15 18.50
C ALA A 573 -43.63 -41.13 18.03
N ARG A 574 -44.90 -41.37 18.37
CA ARG A 574 -46.04 -40.54 17.96
C ARG A 574 -46.79 -40.01 19.19
N THR A 575 -48.09 -40.26 19.29
CA THR A 575 -48.94 -39.69 20.33
C THR A 575 -48.92 -40.56 21.59
N LEU A 576 -48.56 -39.98 22.74
CA LEU A 576 -48.77 -40.59 24.05
C LEU A 576 -50.03 -39.99 24.69
N THR A 577 -51.05 -40.82 24.87
CA THR A 577 -52.28 -40.46 25.60
C THR A 577 -52.22 -41.04 27.01
N LEU A 578 -52.23 -40.16 28.02
CA LEU A 578 -52.31 -40.53 29.44
C LEU A 578 -53.70 -40.18 29.97
N SER A 579 -54.40 -41.15 30.55
CA SER A 579 -55.67 -40.89 31.23
C SER A 579 -55.60 -41.41 32.66
N ARG A 580 -56.07 -40.58 33.60
CA ARG A 580 -56.21 -40.97 35.00
C ARG A 580 -57.52 -41.75 35.15
N THR A 581 -57.41 -43.02 35.52
CA THR A 581 -58.53 -43.80 36.07
C THR A 581 -58.77 -43.46 37.53
#